data_AF-A0ABD3L553-F1
#
_entry.id   AF-A0ABD3L553-F1
#
_cell.length_a   1.000
_cell.length_b   1.000
_cell.length_c   1.000
_cell.angle_alpha   90.00
_cell.angle_beta   90.00
_cell.angle_gamma   90.00
#
_symmetry.space_group_name_H-M   'P 1'
#
loop_
_entity.id
_entity.type
_entity.pdbx_description
1 polymer ?
#
loop_
_entity_poly.entity_id
_entity_poly.type
_entity_poly.pdbx_seq_one_letter_code
_entity_poly.pdbx_strand_id
1 'polypeptide(L)'
;MFGSALELRGMRDTHNYHTGLFAKDQENPLWQLDGGLGAAGATFESRYSDPEEKKLMRMHILEEMQLLHKKIRAAKVDSVVCRLMLLMKSLKVLEKKELDCQSDNIAKKSDLEAKIIHLEEKITNNCDSKSLHDDLDHCISISLEKLHLAKKELAARLRMLLSVRRQLEDVPSQSELIQYEHRFSELNINIEEIHRQTRKYYATYNALLELKELMLKETSLLNSLNSQFQDAISDTAGRLKLIDSTGGILKGIKQFFWIRQHRQIVLLCRSYRKCKRGSRLIRESAIHSGRSMRQQQLVRDAVLVG
;
A
#
# COMPACT_ATOMS: atom_id res chain seq x y z
N MET A 1 39.19 -0.62 -54.31
CA MET A 1 38.94 0.70 -53.70
C MET A 1 37.95 0.47 -52.56
N PHE A 2 38.21 0.52 -51.26
CA PHE A 2 39.31 0.79 -50.31
C PHE A 2 38.91 -0.06 -49.06
N GLY A 3 39.74 -0.71 -48.23
CA GLY A 3 41.19 -0.81 -48.09
C GLY A 3 41.58 -2.16 -47.43
N SER A 4 42.89 -2.42 -47.38
CA SER A 4 43.54 -3.74 -47.39
C SER A 4 44.14 -4.20 -46.04
N ALA A 5 44.72 -5.41 -46.07
CA ALA A 5 45.74 -6.05 -45.19
C ALA A 5 45.18 -7.09 -44.19
N LEU A 6 45.39 -8.42 -44.33
CA LEU A 6 46.63 -9.21 -44.17
C LEU A 6 47.41 -8.85 -42.89
N GLU A 7 47.38 -9.74 -41.88
CA GLU A 7 48.60 -10.21 -41.20
C GLU A 7 48.36 -11.40 -40.25
N LEU A 8 49.29 -12.36 -40.36
CA LEU A 8 49.49 -13.56 -39.55
C LEU A 8 50.24 -13.21 -38.25
N ARG A 9 49.97 -13.92 -37.15
CA ARG A 9 51.03 -14.28 -36.18
C ARG A 9 50.61 -15.40 -35.23
N GLY A 10 51.23 -16.57 -35.38
CA GLY A 10 51.40 -17.49 -34.27
C GLY A 10 52.61 -17.07 -33.44
N MET A 11 52.56 -17.24 -32.12
CA MET A 11 53.74 -17.44 -31.27
C MET A 11 53.38 -18.34 -30.08
N ARG A 12 54.05 -19.48 -30.03
CA ARG A 12 54.45 -20.17 -28.79
C ARG A 12 55.57 -19.36 -28.16
N ASP A 13 55.57 -19.22 -26.84
CA ASP A 13 56.74 -19.11 -25.95
C ASP A 13 56.24 -19.33 -24.51
N THR A 14 56.60 -20.43 -23.83
CA THR A 14 57.82 -20.70 -23.05
C THR A 14 58.01 -19.80 -21.83
N HIS A 15 58.12 -20.41 -20.63
CA HIS A 15 58.84 -20.03 -19.39
C HIS A 15 58.24 -20.88 -18.24
N ASN A 16 58.79 -22.04 -17.88
CA ASN A 16 60.04 -22.31 -17.14
C ASN A 16 60.07 -21.62 -15.77
N TYR A 17 60.10 -22.38 -14.67
CA TYR A 17 60.97 -22.22 -13.49
C TYR A 17 60.83 -23.42 -12.52
N HIS A 18 61.86 -24.28 -12.55
CA HIS A 18 62.56 -24.90 -11.43
C HIS A 18 61.82 -25.49 -10.22
N THR A 19 61.90 -26.81 -10.13
CA THR A 19 62.11 -27.56 -8.89
C THR A 19 63.50 -27.24 -8.31
N GLY A 20 63.58 -26.83 -7.03
CA GLY A 20 64.82 -26.53 -6.32
C GLY A 20 64.65 -26.65 -4.80
N LEU A 21 65.56 -27.40 -4.18
CA LEU A 21 65.63 -27.87 -2.78
C LEU A 21 65.73 -26.79 -1.67
N PHE A 22 65.60 -27.27 -0.41
CA PHE A 22 66.01 -26.71 0.91
C PHE A 22 65.06 -25.66 1.52
N ALA A 23 64.74 -25.57 2.82
CA ALA A 23 65.29 -26.13 4.07
C ALA A 23 64.23 -26.11 5.21
N LYS A 24 64.64 -26.62 6.38
CA LYS A 24 63.96 -26.77 7.66
C LYS A 24 63.28 -25.51 8.26
N ASP A 25 62.45 -25.80 9.26
CA ASP A 25 62.01 -24.94 10.39
C ASP A 25 60.71 -24.14 10.22
N GLN A 26 59.63 -24.60 10.90
CA GLN A 26 58.83 -23.83 11.88
C GLN A 26 57.54 -24.57 12.28
N GLU A 27 57.65 -25.67 13.05
CA GLU A 27 56.56 -26.11 13.95
C GLU A 27 56.62 -25.25 15.25
N ASN A 28 56.32 -23.96 15.16
CA ASN A 28 56.41 -23.05 16.32
C ASN A 28 55.32 -21.96 16.51
N PRO A 29 54.21 -21.87 15.75
CA PRO A 29 53.17 -20.88 16.06
C PRO A 29 51.92 -21.41 16.78
N LEU A 30 51.73 -22.74 16.90
CA LEU A 30 50.45 -23.30 17.37
C LEU A 30 50.31 -23.36 18.92
N TRP A 31 51.39 -23.64 19.66
CA TRP A 31 51.34 -23.73 21.13
C TRP A 31 51.29 -22.36 21.83
N GLN A 32 51.75 -21.29 21.17
CA GLN A 32 51.70 -19.92 21.70
C GLN A 32 50.29 -19.32 21.65
N LEU A 33 49.49 -19.70 20.65
CA LEU A 33 48.10 -19.24 20.52
C LEU A 33 47.17 -19.95 21.49
N ASP A 34 47.38 -21.24 21.75
CA ASP A 34 46.56 -22.01 22.70
C ASP A 34 46.86 -21.63 24.16
N GLY A 35 48.14 -21.39 24.49
CA GLY A 35 48.53 -20.82 25.78
C GLY A 35 48.02 -19.38 25.99
N GLY A 36 47.98 -18.58 24.93
CA GLY A 36 47.40 -17.23 24.93
C GLY A 36 45.89 -17.23 25.11
N LEU A 37 45.16 -18.16 24.47
CA LEU A 37 43.71 -18.33 24.68
C LEU A 37 43.39 -18.84 26.08
N GLY A 38 44.18 -19.78 26.62
CA GLY A 38 44.01 -20.29 27.99
C GLY A 38 44.25 -19.21 29.05
N ALA A 39 45.27 -18.37 28.88
CA ALA A 39 45.56 -17.25 29.78
C ALA A 39 44.51 -16.12 29.66
N ALA A 40 44.03 -15.84 28.44
CA ALA A 40 42.93 -14.90 28.22
C ALA A 40 41.59 -15.42 28.80
N GLY A 41 41.33 -16.72 28.70
CA GLY A 41 40.18 -17.39 29.30
C GLY A 41 40.19 -17.30 30.83
N ALA A 42 41.31 -17.65 31.47
CA ALA A 42 41.46 -17.59 32.92
C ALA A 42 41.42 -16.15 33.48
N THR A 43 41.98 -15.17 32.75
CA THR A 43 41.92 -13.74 33.15
C THR A 43 40.55 -13.10 32.89
N PHE A 44 39.74 -13.68 31.99
CA PHE A 44 38.34 -13.29 31.78
C PHE A 44 37.44 -13.89 32.87
N GLU A 45 37.68 -15.13 33.26
CA GLU A 45 36.92 -15.83 34.31
C GLU A 45 37.21 -15.31 35.72
N SER A 46 38.47 -14.92 36.01
CA SER A 46 38.88 -14.35 37.30
C SER A 46 38.46 -12.89 37.51
N ARG A 47 38.12 -12.14 36.46
CA ARG A 47 37.70 -10.73 36.58
C ARG A 47 36.23 -10.54 36.93
N TYR A 48 35.44 -11.62 36.94
CA TYR A 48 34.00 -11.59 37.23
C TYR A 48 33.61 -12.75 38.15
N SER A 49 34.11 -12.73 39.39
CA SER A 49 33.73 -13.68 40.44
C SER A 49 32.40 -13.32 41.13
N ASP A 50 31.87 -12.11 40.92
CA ASP A 50 30.57 -11.70 41.47
C ASP A 50 29.41 -12.22 40.58
N PRO A 51 28.55 -13.13 41.07
CA PRO A 51 27.43 -13.67 40.31
C PRO A 51 26.42 -12.60 39.86
N GLU A 52 26.27 -11.46 40.56
CA GLU A 52 25.34 -10.41 40.17
C GLU A 52 25.89 -9.55 39.01
N GLU A 53 27.19 -9.24 38.96
CA GLU A 53 27.80 -8.58 37.80
C GLU A 53 27.75 -9.44 36.54
N LYS A 54 27.99 -10.76 36.68
CA LYS A 54 27.87 -11.71 35.56
C LYS A 54 26.44 -11.76 35.01
N LYS A 55 25.44 -11.65 35.89
CA LYS A 55 24.03 -11.63 35.52
C LYS A 55 23.63 -10.30 34.85
N LEU A 56 24.14 -9.17 35.34
CA LEU A 56 23.95 -7.86 34.70
C LEU A 56 24.59 -7.79 33.31
N MET A 57 25.81 -8.31 33.15
CA MET A 57 26.47 -8.39 31.85
C MET A 57 25.71 -9.30 30.88
N ARG A 58 25.24 -10.47 31.35
CA ARG A 58 24.38 -11.36 30.56
C ARG A 58 23.09 -10.64 30.14
N MET A 59 22.47 -9.88 31.03
CA MET A 59 21.27 -9.11 30.72
C MET A 59 21.54 -8.04 29.67
N HIS A 60 22.64 -7.30 29.80
CA HIS A 60 23.07 -6.28 28.83
C HIS A 60 23.35 -6.89 27.44
N ILE A 61 24.10 -7.99 27.38
CA ILE A 61 24.37 -8.71 26.12
C ILE A 61 23.04 -9.18 25.50
N LEU A 62 22.12 -9.68 26.31
CA LEU A 62 20.83 -10.18 25.82
C LEU A 62 19.94 -9.04 25.31
N GLU A 63 19.98 -7.87 25.94
CA GLU A 63 19.32 -6.65 25.44
C GLU A 63 19.95 -6.15 24.13
N GLU A 64 21.28 -6.12 24.01
CA GLU A 64 21.96 -5.76 22.78
C GLU A 64 21.68 -6.73 21.64
N MET A 65 21.67 -8.03 21.92
CA MET A 65 21.26 -9.06 20.96
C MET A 65 19.81 -8.82 20.51
N GLN A 66 18.89 -8.57 21.43
CA GLN A 66 17.50 -8.26 21.07
C GLN A 66 17.39 -6.98 20.23
N LEU A 67 18.20 -5.95 20.51
CA LEU A 67 18.25 -4.72 19.73
C LEU A 67 18.76 -4.98 18.31
N LEU A 68 19.82 -5.76 18.15
CA LEU A 68 20.36 -6.18 16.85
C LEU A 68 19.33 -6.98 16.05
N HIS A 69 18.65 -7.94 16.67
CA HIS A 69 17.57 -8.70 16.03
C HIS A 69 16.38 -7.82 15.63
N LYS A 70 16.05 -6.77 16.41
CA LYS A 70 15.04 -5.78 16.03
C LYS A 70 15.52 -4.92 14.84
N LYS A 71 16.79 -4.50 14.83
CA LYS A 71 17.38 -3.75 13.71
C LYS A 71 17.42 -4.57 12.42
N ILE A 72 17.78 -5.86 12.48
CA ILE A 72 17.78 -6.76 11.32
C ILE A 72 16.35 -6.95 10.76
N ARG A 73 15.36 -7.16 11.65
CA ARG A 73 13.94 -7.23 11.27
C ARG A 73 13.42 -5.92 10.69
N ALA A 74 13.78 -4.77 11.27
CA ALA A 74 13.42 -3.45 10.75
C ALA A 74 14.08 -3.15 9.40
N ALA A 75 15.33 -3.60 9.21
CA ALA A 75 16.07 -3.48 7.96
C ALA A 75 15.57 -4.42 6.86
N LYS A 76 14.55 -5.26 7.13
CA LYS A 76 13.93 -6.19 6.16
C LYS A 76 14.92 -7.13 5.45
N VAL A 77 16.10 -7.35 6.01
CA VAL A 77 17.18 -8.14 5.39
C VAL A 77 16.73 -9.57 5.11
N ASP A 78 15.95 -10.16 6.01
CA ASP A 78 15.37 -11.51 5.83
C ASP A 78 14.49 -11.60 4.58
N SER A 79 13.69 -10.57 4.27
CA SER A 79 12.86 -10.54 3.06
C SER A 79 13.69 -10.44 1.78
N VAL A 80 14.84 -9.75 1.83
CA VAL A 80 15.78 -9.65 0.72
C VAL A 80 16.47 -10.98 0.49
N VAL A 81 16.89 -11.67 1.56
CA VAL A 81 17.49 -13.01 1.50
C VAL A 81 16.49 -14.03 0.95
N CYS A 82 15.23 -14.02 1.41
CA CYS A 82 14.18 -14.88 0.84
C CYS A 82 13.97 -14.62 -0.66
N ARG A 83 13.97 -13.35 -1.08
CA ARG A 83 13.85 -12.98 -2.51
C ARG A 83 15.05 -13.47 -3.32
N LEU A 84 16.27 -13.31 -2.79
CA LEU A 84 17.48 -13.82 -3.43
C LEU A 84 17.46 -15.35 -3.54
N MET A 85 17.01 -16.06 -2.51
CA MET A 85 16.85 -17.51 -2.56
C MET A 85 15.84 -17.96 -3.62
N LEU A 86 14.72 -17.24 -3.79
CA LEU A 86 13.74 -17.53 -4.83
C LEU A 86 14.32 -17.28 -6.23
N LEU A 87 15.02 -16.15 -6.42
CA LEU A 87 15.70 -15.84 -7.68
C LEU A 87 16.75 -16.90 -8.02
N MET A 88 17.56 -17.32 -7.05
CA MET A 88 18.59 -18.35 -7.26
C MET A 88 17.98 -19.71 -7.64
N LYS A 89 16.84 -20.10 -7.05
CA LYS A 89 16.10 -21.30 -7.47
C LYS A 89 15.60 -21.18 -8.91
N SER A 90 15.06 -20.02 -9.28
CA SER A 90 14.58 -19.78 -10.65
C SER A 90 15.71 -19.78 -11.69
N LEU A 91 16.88 -19.23 -11.35
CA LEU A 91 18.06 -19.24 -12.22
C LEU A 91 18.55 -20.66 -12.50
N LYS A 92 18.62 -21.53 -11.48
CA LYS A 92 19.00 -22.95 -11.68
C LYS A 92 18.03 -23.69 -12.60
N VAL A 93 16.73 -23.39 -12.51
CA VAL A 93 15.73 -23.98 -13.41
C VAL A 93 15.91 -23.47 -14.84
N LEU A 94 16.26 -22.19 -15.01
CA LEU A 94 16.48 -21.59 -16.32
C LEU A 94 17.75 -22.13 -16.99
N GLU A 95 18.85 -22.24 -16.24
CA GLU A 95 20.11 -22.81 -16.70
C GLU A 95 19.94 -24.25 -17.19
N LYS A 96 19.17 -25.08 -16.45
CA LYS A 96 18.84 -26.44 -16.91
C LYS A 96 18.08 -26.44 -18.24
N LYS A 97 17.09 -25.56 -18.39
CA LYS A 97 16.31 -25.43 -19.64
C LYS A 97 17.16 -24.97 -20.82
N GLU A 98 18.14 -24.10 -20.57
CA GLU A 98 19.06 -23.62 -21.60
C GLU A 98 19.93 -24.77 -22.12
N LEU A 99 20.51 -25.57 -21.22
CA LEU A 99 21.29 -26.76 -21.59
C LEU A 99 20.45 -27.78 -22.39
N ASP A 100 19.22 -28.05 -21.94
CA ASP A 100 18.30 -28.95 -22.64
C ASP A 100 18.01 -28.43 -24.07
N CYS A 101 17.72 -27.14 -24.22
CA CYS A 101 17.47 -26.49 -25.51
C CYS A 101 18.71 -26.52 -26.43
N GLN A 102 19.90 -26.29 -25.87
CA GLN A 102 21.14 -26.32 -26.62
C GLN A 102 21.43 -27.72 -27.17
N SER A 103 21.17 -28.77 -26.37
CA SER A 103 21.34 -30.16 -26.81
C SER A 103 20.38 -30.55 -27.94
N ASP A 104 19.11 -30.13 -27.86
CA ASP A 104 18.09 -30.36 -28.90
C ASP A 104 18.44 -29.60 -30.19
N ASN A 105 18.98 -28.38 -30.08
CA ASN A 105 19.44 -27.61 -31.23
C ASN A 105 20.62 -28.30 -31.93
N ILE A 106 21.62 -28.77 -31.17
CA ILE A 106 22.77 -29.51 -31.72
C ILE A 106 22.29 -30.78 -32.46
N ALA A 107 21.35 -31.53 -31.88
CA ALA A 107 20.79 -32.74 -32.50
C ALA A 107 20.02 -32.43 -33.80
N LYS A 108 19.23 -31.35 -33.82
CA LYS A 108 18.53 -30.91 -35.04
C LYS A 108 19.50 -30.43 -36.12
N LYS A 109 20.59 -29.76 -35.73
CA LYS A 109 21.63 -29.31 -36.65
C LYS A 109 22.33 -30.51 -37.30
N SER A 110 22.70 -31.53 -36.54
CA SER A 110 23.34 -32.73 -37.11
C SER A 110 22.40 -33.53 -38.02
N ASP A 111 21.10 -33.63 -37.70
CA ASP A 111 20.10 -34.24 -38.58
C ASP A 111 19.94 -33.48 -39.91
N LEU A 112 19.95 -32.14 -39.87
CA LEU A 112 19.92 -31.33 -41.09
C LEU A 112 21.20 -31.47 -41.92
N GLU A 113 22.37 -31.49 -41.27
CA GLU A 113 23.65 -31.72 -41.95
C GLU A 113 23.68 -33.09 -42.64
N ALA A 114 23.18 -34.14 -41.98
CA ALA A 114 23.07 -35.47 -42.59
C ALA A 114 22.14 -35.50 -43.82
N LYS A 115 21.01 -34.78 -43.76
CA LYS A 115 20.09 -34.66 -44.90
C LYS A 115 20.70 -33.89 -46.07
N ILE A 116 21.50 -32.86 -45.80
CA ILE A 116 22.23 -32.11 -46.83
C ILE A 116 23.23 -33.02 -47.53
N ILE A 117 24.05 -33.75 -46.79
CA ILE A 117 25.04 -34.69 -47.36
C ILE A 117 24.36 -35.75 -48.23
N HIS A 118 23.25 -36.32 -47.77
CA HIS A 118 22.48 -37.29 -48.54
C HIS A 118 21.90 -36.71 -49.84
N LEU A 119 21.45 -35.46 -49.81
CA LEU A 119 20.96 -34.78 -51.02
C LEU A 119 22.10 -34.46 -51.99
N GLU A 120 23.26 -34.03 -51.49
CA GLU A 120 24.46 -33.77 -52.30
C GLU A 120 24.97 -35.06 -53.00
N GLU A 121 24.95 -36.19 -52.28
CA GLU A 121 25.29 -37.52 -52.82
C GLU A 121 24.28 -37.99 -53.88
N LYS A 122 22.97 -37.80 -53.65
CA LYS A 122 21.94 -38.11 -54.66
C LYS A 122 22.07 -37.26 -55.93
N ILE A 123 22.51 -36.00 -55.82
CA ILE A 123 22.75 -35.11 -56.97
C ILE A 123 23.98 -35.55 -57.77
N THR A 124 25.05 -35.98 -57.10
CA THR A 124 26.29 -36.43 -57.76
C THR A 124 26.13 -37.79 -58.46
N ASN A 125 25.23 -38.65 -57.99
CA ASN A 125 25.00 -39.99 -58.53
C ASN A 125 24.09 -40.06 -59.79
N ASN A 126 23.72 -38.92 -60.39
CA ASN A 126 22.94 -38.81 -61.64
C ASN A 126 21.71 -39.76 -61.71
N CYS A 127 20.87 -39.70 -60.69
CA CYS A 127 19.58 -40.40 -60.66
C CYS A 127 18.56 -39.71 -61.59
N ASP A 128 17.62 -40.47 -62.15
CA ASP A 128 16.56 -40.02 -63.07
C ASP A 128 16.00 -38.64 -62.65
N SER A 129 16.22 -37.62 -63.49
CA SER A 129 15.91 -36.20 -63.21
C SER A 129 14.45 -35.96 -62.84
N LYS A 130 13.54 -36.84 -63.28
CA LYS A 130 12.13 -36.85 -62.92
C LYS A 130 11.87 -37.26 -61.46
N SER A 131 12.56 -38.29 -60.97
CA SER A 131 12.41 -38.77 -59.59
C SER A 131 12.96 -37.75 -58.57
N LEU A 132 14.03 -37.05 -58.94
CA LEU A 132 14.60 -35.95 -58.16
C LEU A 132 13.67 -34.73 -58.10
N HIS A 133 12.99 -34.42 -59.21
CA HIS A 133 12.04 -33.31 -59.26
C HIS A 133 10.79 -33.60 -58.42
N ASP A 134 10.23 -34.81 -58.52
CA ASP A 134 9.09 -35.25 -57.73
C ASP A 134 9.42 -35.28 -56.22
N ASP A 135 10.60 -35.78 -55.84
CA ASP A 135 11.11 -35.75 -54.46
C ASP A 135 11.23 -34.31 -53.92
N LEU A 136 11.73 -33.38 -54.76
CA LEU A 136 11.90 -31.97 -54.41
C LEU A 136 10.56 -31.25 -54.26
N ASP A 137 9.64 -31.44 -55.18
CA ASP A 137 8.29 -30.87 -55.13
C ASP A 137 7.51 -31.39 -53.91
N HIS A 138 7.66 -32.68 -53.59
CA HIS A 138 7.11 -33.27 -52.37
C HIS A 138 7.70 -32.60 -51.11
N CYS A 139 9.01 -32.38 -51.09
CA CYS A 139 9.70 -31.72 -49.97
C CYS A 139 9.26 -30.26 -49.81
N ILE A 140 9.11 -29.52 -50.92
CA ILE A 140 8.58 -28.15 -50.94
C ILE A 140 7.15 -28.13 -50.41
N SER A 141 6.29 -29.05 -50.86
CA SER A 141 4.90 -29.16 -50.41
C SER A 141 4.81 -29.41 -48.89
N ILE A 142 5.60 -30.36 -48.36
CA ILE A 142 5.68 -30.61 -46.90
C ILE A 142 6.15 -29.36 -46.15
N SER A 143 7.13 -28.62 -46.69
CA SER A 143 7.63 -27.40 -46.06
C SER A 143 6.57 -26.27 -46.05
N LEU A 144 5.77 -26.16 -47.11
CA LEU A 144 4.67 -25.20 -47.22
C LEU A 144 3.53 -25.55 -46.24
N GLU A 145 3.17 -26.82 -46.11
CA GLU A 145 2.19 -27.27 -45.13
C GLU A 145 2.64 -26.96 -43.69
N LYS A 146 3.90 -27.27 -43.36
CA LYS A 146 4.49 -26.90 -42.06
C LYS A 146 4.44 -25.40 -41.81
N LEU A 147 4.74 -24.59 -42.84
CA LEU A 147 4.64 -23.13 -42.76
C LEU A 147 3.19 -22.69 -42.53
N HIS A 148 2.22 -23.29 -43.21
CA HIS A 148 0.80 -22.99 -43.04
C HIS A 148 0.30 -23.36 -41.64
N LEU A 149 0.71 -24.52 -41.11
CA LEU A 149 0.42 -24.93 -39.73
C LEU A 149 1.03 -23.96 -38.72
N ALA A 150 2.29 -23.56 -38.90
CA ALA A 150 2.96 -22.58 -38.05
C ALA A 150 2.25 -21.20 -38.10
N LYS A 151 1.84 -20.74 -39.29
CA LYS A 151 1.03 -19.50 -39.44
C LYS A 151 -0.31 -19.61 -38.73
N LYS A 152 -1.00 -20.75 -38.84
CA LYS A 152 -2.28 -21.01 -38.16
C LYS A 152 -2.12 -21.00 -36.64
N GLU A 153 -1.07 -21.63 -36.14
CA GLU A 153 -0.74 -21.63 -34.72
C GLU A 153 -0.41 -20.23 -34.21
N LEU A 154 0.42 -19.46 -34.94
CA LEU A 154 0.71 -18.08 -34.61
C LEU A 154 -0.56 -17.22 -34.55
N ALA A 155 -1.44 -17.38 -35.54
CA ALA A 155 -2.72 -16.67 -35.55
C ALA A 155 -3.62 -17.07 -34.36
N ALA A 156 -3.62 -18.33 -33.93
CA ALA A 156 -4.33 -18.77 -32.74
C ALA A 156 -3.73 -18.13 -31.47
N ARG A 157 -2.40 -18.13 -31.33
CA ARG A 157 -1.70 -17.50 -30.20
C ARG A 157 -1.95 -15.98 -30.14
N LEU A 158 -1.95 -15.29 -31.27
CA LEU A 158 -2.26 -13.86 -31.34
C LEU A 158 -3.71 -13.57 -30.89
N ARG A 159 -4.69 -14.38 -31.29
CA ARG A 159 -6.08 -14.25 -30.81
C ARG A 159 -6.17 -14.42 -29.29
N MET A 160 -5.45 -15.40 -28.73
CA MET A 160 -5.38 -15.60 -27.28
C MET A 160 -4.73 -14.41 -26.56
N LEU A 161 -3.61 -13.90 -27.07
CA LEU A 161 -2.91 -12.74 -26.51
C LEU A 161 -3.80 -11.49 -26.53
N LEU A 162 -4.53 -11.26 -27.62
CA LEU A 162 -5.49 -10.15 -27.71
C LEU A 162 -6.64 -10.31 -26.71
N SER A 163 -7.13 -11.55 -26.49
CA SER A 163 -8.14 -11.81 -25.46
C SER A 163 -7.64 -11.45 -24.06
N VAL A 164 -6.41 -11.85 -23.71
CA VAL A 164 -5.79 -11.51 -22.42
C VAL A 164 -5.56 -10.01 -22.31
N ARG A 165 -5.12 -9.34 -23.39
CA ARG A 165 -4.94 -7.89 -23.41
C ARG A 165 -6.24 -7.14 -23.14
N ARG A 166 -7.35 -7.55 -23.75
CA ARG A 166 -8.67 -6.96 -23.47
C ARG A 166 -9.07 -7.13 -22.00
N GLN A 167 -8.88 -8.32 -21.44
CA GLN A 167 -9.12 -8.55 -20.00
C GLN A 167 -8.23 -7.68 -19.11
N LEU A 168 -7.01 -7.35 -19.55
CA LEU A 168 -6.12 -6.45 -18.83
C LEU A 168 -6.55 -4.98 -18.95
N GLU A 169 -7.02 -4.58 -20.14
CA GLU A 169 -7.55 -3.23 -20.41
C GLU A 169 -8.90 -2.99 -19.70
N ASP A 170 -9.67 -4.05 -19.40
CA ASP A 170 -10.86 -3.98 -18.55
C ASP A 170 -10.51 -3.68 -17.07
N VAL A 171 -9.27 -3.91 -16.64
CA VAL A 171 -8.82 -3.61 -15.29
C VAL A 171 -8.33 -2.16 -15.25
N PRO A 172 -8.97 -1.27 -14.46
CA PRO A 172 -8.56 0.13 -14.39
C PRO A 172 -7.13 0.27 -13.89
N SER A 173 -6.39 1.17 -14.52
CA SER A 173 -4.99 1.42 -14.18
C SER A 173 -4.85 2.05 -12.78
N GLN A 174 -3.68 1.93 -12.16
CA GLN A 174 -3.42 2.56 -10.85
C GLN A 174 -3.69 4.09 -10.88
N SER A 175 -3.40 4.75 -11.99
CA SER A 175 -3.69 6.17 -12.20
C SER A 175 -5.18 6.47 -12.28
N GLU A 176 -5.99 5.59 -12.89
CA GLU A 176 -7.46 5.73 -12.90
C GLU A 176 -8.03 5.52 -11.50
N LEU A 177 -7.52 4.54 -10.75
CA LEU A 177 -7.96 4.29 -9.39
C LEU A 177 -7.73 5.51 -8.48
N ILE A 178 -6.57 6.16 -8.60
CA ILE A 178 -6.26 7.39 -7.86
C ILE A 178 -7.20 8.53 -8.28
N GLN A 179 -7.51 8.66 -9.57
CA GLN A 179 -8.48 9.66 -10.04
C GLN A 179 -9.88 9.41 -9.47
N TYR A 180 -10.32 8.15 -9.43
CA TYR A 180 -11.59 7.78 -8.82
C TYR A 180 -11.60 8.09 -7.33
N GLU A 181 -10.52 7.77 -6.60
CA GLU A 181 -10.40 8.10 -5.18
C GLU A 181 -10.55 9.60 -4.92
N HIS A 182 -9.84 10.44 -5.69
CA HIS A 182 -9.98 11.89 -5.60
C HIS A 182 -11.42 12.34 -5.88
N ARG A 183 -12.03 11.83 -6.95
CA ARG A 183 -13.40 12.20 -7.32
C ARG A 183 -14.45 11.75 -6.30
N PHE A 184 -14.25 10.59 -5.66
CA PHE A 184 -15.09 10.13 -4.56
C PHE A 184 -14.92 10.99 -3.32
N SER A 185 -13.70 11.40 -3.00
CA SER A 185 -13.42 12.30 -1.88
C SER A 185 -14.11 13.66 -2.08
N GLU A 186 -13.99 14.26 -3.27
CA GLU A 186 -14.69 15.50 -3.62
C GLU A 186 -16.22 15.35 -3.54
N LEU A 187 -16.76 14.24 -4.05
CA LEU A 187 -18.18 13.95 -3.97
C LEU A 187 -18.65 13.84 -2.50
N ASN A 188 -17.88 13.17 -1.65
CA ASN A 188 -18.21 13.03 -0.23
C ASN A 188 -18.23 14.40 0.48
N ILE A 189 -17.24 15.25 0.23
CA ILE A 189 -17.21 16.62 0.76
C ILE A 189 -18.46 17.40 0.33
N ASN A 190 -18.85 17.29 -0.94
CA ASN A 190 -20.05 17.94 -1.45
C ASN A 190 -21.33 17.42 -0.78
N ILE A 191 -21.46 16.10 -0.60
CA ILE A 191 -22.60 15.48 0.09
C ILE A 191 -22.69 15.97 1.53
N GLU A 192 -21.56 16.02 2.25
CA GLU A 192 -21.50 16.50 3.63
C GLU A 192 -21.90 17.98 3.73
N GLU A 193 -21.42 18.82 2.83
CA GLU A 193 -21.77 20.24 2.79
C GLU A 193 -23.26 20.45 2.51
N ILE A 194 -23.83 19.75 1.50
CA ILE A 194 -25.27 19.80 1.21
C ILE A 194 -26.07 19.32 2.42
N HIS A 195 -25.63 18.25 3.08
CA HIS A 195 -26.30 17.75 4.28
C HIS A 195 -26.26 18.76 5.43
N ARG A 196 -25.13 19.45 5.62
CA ARG A 196 -24.99 20.54 6.60
C ARG A 196 -25.89 21.72 6.26
N GLN A 197 -25.95 22.15 5.00
CA GLN A 197 -26.84 23.21 4.54
C GLN A 197 -28.31 22.84 4.75
N THR A 198 -28.70 21.62 4.37
CA THR A 198 -30.08 21.11 4.56
C THR A 198 -30.50 21.18 6.02
N ARG A 199 -29.64 20.74 6.95
CA ARG A 199 -29.92 20.86 8.39
C ARG A 199 -30.10 22.31 8.84
N LYS A 200 -29.29 23.24 8.32
CA LYS A 200 -29.45 24.68 8.61
C LYS A 200 -30.78 25.20 8.09
N TYR A 201 -31.14 24.86 6.85
CA TYR A 201 -32.43 25.26 6.26
C TYR A 201 -33.61 24.77 7.09
N TYR A 202 -33.63 23.49 7.50
CA TYR A 202 -34.69 22.97 8.37
C TYR A 202 -34.71 23.62 9.75
N ALA A 203 -33.54 23.92 10.35
CA ALA A 203 -33.48 24.62 11.62
C ALA A 203 -34.08 26.03 11.52
N THR A 204 -33.75 26.78 10.46
CA THR A 204 -34.32 28.11 10.19
C THR A 204 -35.81 28.02 9.92
N TYR A 205 -36.25 27.07 9.09
CA TYR A 205 -37.68 26.85 8.81
C TYR A 205 -38.48 26.56 10.08
N ASN A 206 -38.00 25.65 10.94
CA ASN A 206 -38.66 25.33 12.19
C ASN A 206 -38.71 26.55 13.14
N ALA A 207 -37.65 27.36 13.18
CA ALA A 207 -37.65 28.59 13.98
C ALA A 207 -38.68 29.62 13.45
N LEU A 208 -38.80 29.75 12.13
CA LEU A 208 -39.82 30.62 11.51
C LEU A 208 -41.25 30.09 11.74
N LEU A 209 -41.44 28.77 11.73
CA LEU A 209 -42.71 28.15 12.05
C LEU A 209 -43.12 28.39 13.50
N GLU A 210 -42.19 28.19 14.46
CA GLU A 210 -42.40 28.53 15.87
C GLU A 210 -42.74 30.02 16.04
N LEU A 211 -42.04 30.91 15.31
CA LEU A 211 -42.33 32.35 15.34
C LEU A 211 -43.74 32.66 14.83
N LYS A 212 -44.15 32.06 13.71
CA LYS A 212 -45.50 32.21 13.15
C LYS A 212 -46.57 31.77 14.16
N GLU A 213 -46.37 30.62 14.81
CA GLU A 213 -47.31 30.14 15.83
C GLU A 213 -47.38 31.07 17.05
N LEU A 214 -46.24 31.63 17.49
CA LEU A 214 -46.21 32.61 18.57
C LEU A 214 -46.93 33.90 18.18
N MET A 215 -46.74 34.41 16.97
CA MET A 215 -47.45 35.59 16.47
C MET A 215 -48.96 35.38 16.37
N LEU A 216 -49.42 34.19 15.98
CA LEU A 216 -50.85 33.85 15.98
C LEU A 216 -51.42 33.82 17.40
N LYS A 217 -50.68 33.26 18.36
CA LYS A 217 -51.07 33.27 19.79
C LYS A 217 -51.13 34.69 20.35
N GLU A 218 -50.17 35.56 19.99
CA GLU A 218 -50.17 36.97 20.38
C GLU A 218 -51.37 37.72 19.79
N THR A 219 -51.66 37.51 18.52
CA THR A 219 -52.84 38.11 17.86
C THR A 219 -54.14 37.67 18.54
N SER A 220 -54.28 36.37 18.83
CA SER A 220 -55.43 35.84 19.57
C SER A 220 -55.53 36.39 20.99
N LEU A 221 -54.40 36.57 21.67
CA LEU A 221 -54.34 37.14 23.02
C LEU A 221 -54.77 38.62 23.00
N LEU A 222 -54.24 39.42 22.07
CA LEU A 222 -54.60 40.83 21.91
C LEU A 222 -56.09 40.99 21.57
N ASN A 223 -56.63 40.15 20.68
CA ASN A 223 -58.06 40.16 20.37
C ASN A 223 -58.92 39.82 21.61
N SER A 224 -58.50 38.83 22.40
CA SER A 224 -59.18 38.45 23.64
C SER A 224 -59.12 39.57 24.69
N LEU A 225 -57.96 40.23 24.84
CA LEU A 225 -57.80 41.37 25.74
C LEU A 225 -58.65 42.56 25.29
N ASN A 226 -58.72 42.83 23.98
CA ASN A 226 -59.55 43.90 23.44
C ASN A 226 -61.04 43.66 23.72
N SER A 227 -61.53 42.43 23.54
CA SER A 227 -62.91 42.06 23.91
C SER A 227 -63.17 42.21 25.40
N GLN A 228 -62.30 41.63 26.24
CA GLN A 228 -62.42 41.72 27.71
C GLN A 228 -62.38 43.17 28.19
N PHE A 229 -61.59 44.04 27.56
CA PHE A 229 -61.51 45.46 27.89
C PHE A 229 -62.83 46.20 27.59
N GLN A 230 -63.43 45.95 26.42
CA GLN A 230 -64.71 46.55 26.06
C GLN A 230 -65.83 46.14 27.03
N ASP A 231 -65.85 44.88 27.44
CA ASP A 231 -66.88 44.36 28.36
C ASP A 231 -66.67 44.82 29.81
N ALA A 232 -65.42 44.95 30.25
CA ALA A 232 -65.07 45.21 31.65
C ALA A 232 -65.04 46.70 32.04
N ILE A 233 -64.83 47.63 31.10
CA ILE A 233 -64.59 49.04 31.44
C ILE A 233 -65.84 49.75 32.00
N SER A 234 -67.03 49.27 31.66
CA SER A 234 -68.32 49.80 32.12
C SER A 234 -68.60 49.52 33.61
N ASP A 235 -67.91 48.58 34.25
CA ASP A 235 -68.13 48.18 35.64
C ASP A 235 -66.84 48.19 36.49
N THR A 236 -66.93 48.66 37.73
CA THR A 236 -65.77 48.69 38.65
C THR A 236 -65.27 47.30 39.02
N ALA A 237 -66.18 46.32 39.18
CA ALA A 237 -65.77 44.95 39.46
C ALA A 237 -65.18 44.26 38.21
N GLY A 238 -65.71 44.56 37.02
CA GLY A 238 -65.12 44.19 35.73
C GLY A 238 -63.68 44.67 35.57
N ARG A 239 -63.40 45.95 35.88
CA ARG A 239 -62.05 46.53 35.84
C ARG A 239 -61.03 45.79 36.73
N LEU A 240 -61.42 45.43 37.96
CA LEU A 240 -60.55 44.66 38.86
C LEU A 240 -60.25 43.26 38.33
N LYS A 241 -61.25 42.54 37.80
CA LYS A 241 -61.07 41.22 37.19
C LYS A 241 -60.14 41.27 35.97
N LEU A 242 -60.21 42.32 35.16
CA LEU A 242 -59.31 42.52 34.03
C LEU A 242 -57.85 42.72 34.50
N ILE A 243 -57.63 43.49 35.56
CA ILE A 243 -56.30 43.69 36.16
C ILE A 243 -55.74 42.36 36.68
N ASP A 244 -56.55 41.55 37.36
CA ASP A 244 -56.12 40.24 37.85
C ASP A 244 -55.80 39.27 36.71
N SER A 245 -56.63 39.23 35.67
CA SER A 245 -56.45 38.40 34.46
C SER A 245 -55.15 38.77 33.72
N THR A 246 -54.93 40.06 33.46
CA THR A 246 -53.70 40.56 32.81
C THR A 246 -52.46 40.35 33.67
N GLY A 247 -52.57 40.48 34.99
CA GLY A 247 -51.52 40.12 35.94
C GLY A 247 -51.16 38.63 35.91
N GLY A 248 -52.15 37.74 35.77
CA GLY A 248 -51.95 36.31 35.56
C GLY A 248 -51.20 35.99 34.27
N ILE A 249 -51.61 36.62 33.16
CA ILE A 249 -50.96 36.50 31.84
C ILE A 249 -49.49 36.95 31.93
N LEU A 250 -49.22 38.09 32.56
CA LEU A 250 -47.86 38.61 32.73
C LEU A 250 -46.96 37.65 33.52
N LYS A 251 -47.49 37.01 34.58
CA LYS A 251 -46.75 35.98 35.32
C LYS A 251 -46.44 34.76 34.44
N GLY A 252 -47.41 34.32 33.64
CA GLY A 252 -47.22 33.22 32.68
C GLY A 252 -46.12 33.52 31.65
N ILE A 253 -46.11 34.74 31.09
CA ILE A 253 -45.07 35.20 30.17
C ILE A 253 -43.69 35.19 30.84
N LYS A 254 -43.58 35.71 32.06
CA LYS A 254 -42.32 35.69 32.83
C LYS A 254 -41.79 34.27 33.06
N GLN A 255 -42.68 33.32 33.39
CA GLN A 255 -42.29 31.91 33.54
C GLN A 255 -41.84 31.28 32.23
N PHE A 256 -42.53 31.57 31.13
CA PHE A 256 -42.15 31.07 29.80
C PHE A 256 -40.74 31.53 29.38
N PHE A 257 -40.41 32.80 29.61
CA PHE A 257 -39.07 33.33 29.38
C PHE A 257 -38.00 32.62 30.22
N TRP A 258 -38.28 32.41 31.52
CA TRP A 258 -37.41 31.63 32.41
C TRP A 258 -37.15 30.21 31.90
N ILE A 259 -38.20 29.50 31.49
CA ILE A 259 -38.10 28.13 30.96
C ILE A 259 -37.26 28.10 29.68
N ARG A 260 -37.48 29.05 28.75
CA ARG A 260 -36.69 29.15 27.52
C ARG A 260 -35.22 29.44 27.79
N GLN A 261 -34.93 30.41 28.65
CA GLN A 261 -33.55 30.77 29.01
C GLN A 261 -32.84 29.60 29.69
N HIS A 262 -33.52 28.93 30.62
CA HIS A 262 -33.00 27.74 31.28
C HIS A 262 -32.74 26.60 30.28
N ARG A 263 -33.64 26.36 29.32
CA ARG A 263 -33.45 25.35 28.26
C ARG A 263 -32.24 25.67 27.39
N GLN A 264 -32.02 26.94 27.04
CA GLN A 264 -30.86 27.37 26.24
C GLN A 264 -29.55 27.17 27.01
N ILE A 265 -29.52 27.50 28.30
CA ILE A 265 -28.38 27.24 29.20
C ILE A 265 -28.09 25.74 29.26
N VAL A 266 -29.11 24.89 29.46
CA VAL A 266 -28.95 23.44 29.52
C VAL A 266 -28.36 22.87 28.21
N LEU A 267 -28.80 23.36 27.05
CA LEU A 267 -28.27 22.95 25.75
C LEU A 267 -26.79 23.34 25.58
N LEU A 268 -26.43 24.57 25.95
CA LEU A 268 -25.04 25.04 25.95
C LEU A 268 -24.16 24.19 26.87
N CYS A 269 -24.61 23.92 28.10
CA CYS A 269 -23.90 23.05 29.04
C CYS A 269 -23.74 21.62 28.51
N ARG A 270 -24.72 21.09 27.77
CA ARG A 270 -24.66 19.75 27.15
C ARG A 270 -23.66 19.73 26.00
N SER A 271 -23.64 20.77 25.17
CA SER A 271 -22.66 20.94 24.09
C SER A 271 -21.23 21.03 24.63
N TYR A 272 -21.00 21.90 25.62
CA TYR A 272 -19.70 22.05 26.27
C TYR A 272 -19.19 20.73 26.89
N ARG A 273 -20.08 19.96 27.55
CA ARG A 273 -19.73 18.63 28.08
C ARG A 273 -19.33 17.64 26.98
N LYS A 274 -20.01 17.66 25.82
CA LYS A 274 -19.64 16.81 24.67
C LYS A 274 -18.26 17.18 24.12
N CYS A 275 -17.98 18.47 23.91
CA CYS A 275 -16.65 18.94 23.50
C CYS A 275 -15.56 18.53 24.50
N LYS A 276 -15.79 18.75 25.80
CA LYS A 276 -14.82 18.40 26.85
C LYS A 276 -14.53 16.90 26.91
N ARG A 277 -15.52 16.04 26.65
CA ARG A 277 -15.32 14.58 26.53
C ARG A 277 -14.53 14.22 25.27
N GLY A 278 -14.87 14.78 24.12
CA GLY A 278 -14.11 14.56 22.87
C GLY A 278 -12.64 14.94 23.01
N SER A 279 -12.34 16.12 23.59
CA SER A 279 -10.96 16.54 23.85
C SER A 279 -10.22 15.69 24.89
N ARG A 280 -10.94 14.99 25.78
CA ARG A 280 -10.32 14.04 26.72
C ARG A 280 -9.96 12.73 26.00
N LEU A 281 -10.89 12.18 25.23
CA LEU A 281 -10.67 10.96 24.45
C LEU A 281 -9.52 11.12 23.45
N ILE A 282 -9.44 12.26 22.76
CA ILE A 282 -8.32 12.54 21.83
C ILE A 282 -6.97 12.58 22.56
N ARG A 283 -6.90 13.14 23.78
CA ARG A 283 -5.67 13.14 24.58
C ARG A 283 -5.29 11.74 25.05
N GLU A 284 -6.26 10.94 25.49
CA GLU A 284 -6.05 9.55 25.90
C GLU A 284 -5.57 8.69 24.72
N SER A 285 -6.20 8.80 23.55
CA SER A 285 -5.74 8.14 22.32
C SER A 285 -4.34 8.59 21.88
N ALA A 286 -3.99 9.87 22.07
CA ALA A 286 -2.67 10.39 21.74
C ALA A 286 -1.58 9.82 22.66
N ILE A 287 -1.84 9.69 23.96
CA ILE A 287 -0.92 9.07 24.94
C ILE A 287 -0.67 7.61 24.58
N HIS A 288 -1.69 6.86 24.15
CA HIS A 288 -1.54 5.47 23.72
C HIS A 288 -0.79 5.31 22.38
N SER A 289 -0.80 6.33 21.50
CA SER A 289 -0.18 6.29 20.17
C SER A 289 1.23 6.89 20.06
N GLY A 290 1.78 7.50 21.12
CA GLY A 290 3.13 8.10 21.11
C GLY A 290 3.35 9.26 20.11
N ARG A 291 2.29 9.96 19.67
CA ARG A 291 2.39 11.02 18.64
C ARG A 291 2.86 12.36 19.19
N SER A 292 3.83 12.98 18.51
CA SER A 292 4.40 14.31 18.81
C SER A 292 3.38 15.46 18.64
N MET A 293 3.46 16.50 19.47
CA MET A 293 2.57 17.69 19.50
C MET A 293 2.30 18.33 18.13
N ARG A 294 3.27 18.32 17.20
CA ARG A 294 3.08 18.86 15.84
C ARG A 294 2.10 18.04 15.00
N GLN A 295 2.11 16.71 15.14
CA GLN A 295 1.14 15.85 14.46
C GLN A 295 -0.27 16.00 15.07
N GLN A 296 -0.36 16.44 16.33
CA GLN A 296 -1.64 16.66 17.02
C GLN A 296 -2.33 17.97 16.61
N GLN A 297 -1.57 19.00 16.21
CA GLN A 297 -2.13 20.24 15.69
C GLN A 297 -2.79 20.01 14.32
N LEU A 298 -2.11 19.27 13.44
CA LEU A 298 -2.63 18.91 12.11
C LEU A 298 -3.90 18.05 12.16
N VAL A 299 -4.00 17.11 13.11
CA VAL A 299 -5.23 16.30 13.29
C VAL A 299 -6.36 17.13 13.90
N ARG A 300 -6.05 18.07 14.81
CA ARG A 300 -7.05 19.00 15.35
C ARG A 300 -7.63 19.93 14.28
N ASP A 301 -6.77 20.46 13.43
CA ASP A 301 -7.18 21.37 12.36
C ASP A 301 -7.95 20.60 11.26
N ALA A 302 -7.63 19.33 11.01
CA ALA A 302 -8.39 18.47 10.10
C ALA A 302 -9.80 18.10 10.63
N VAL A 303 -9.96 17.90 11.94
CA VAL A 303 -11.26 17.53 12.57
C VAL A 303 -12.16 18.74 12.81
N LEU A 304 -11.62 19.96 12.85
CA LEU A 304 -12.41 21.19 12.98
C LEU A 304 -12.93 21.73 11.63
N VAL A 305 -12.44 21.19 10.51
CA VAL A 305 -12.82 21.59 9.14
C VAL A 305 -13.82 20.62 8.48
N GLY A 306 -14.06 19.44 9.07
CA GLY A 306 -15.17 18.52 8.69
C GLY A 306 -16.35 18.62 9.64
#